data_AF-A0A2T2XAM8-F1
#
_entry.id   AF-A0A2T2XAM8-F1
#
_cell.length_a   1.000
_cell.length_b   1.000
_cell.length_c   1.000
_cell.angle_alpha   90.00
_cell.angle_beta   90.00
_cell.angle_gamma   90.00
#
_symmetry.space_group_name_H-M   'P 1'
#
loop_
_entity.id
_entity.type
_entity.pdbx_description
1 polymer ?
#
loop_
_entity_poly.entity_id
_entity_poly.type
_entity_poly.pdbx_seq_one_letter_code
_entity_poly.pdbx_strand_id
1 'polypeptide(L)'
;MSSDLYLKGMVLIRLISASIELTGALFMWHYQRLDMAVRINGFLGLAGPIVLTSTMLLGIAGLTASNISFSKIAWIGAGVVMILWGTTR
;
A
#
# COMPACT_ATOMS: atom_id res chain seq x y z
N MET A 1 14.73 -20.19 3.04
CA MET A 1 15.34 -19.00 3.68
C MET A 1 15.01 -17.70 2.95
N SER A 2 14.97 -17.66 1.61
CA SER A 2 14.60 -16.46 0.83
C SER A 2 13.13 -16.02 1.04
N SER A 3 12.17 -16.96 1.01
CA SER A 3 10.73 -16.67 1.14
C SER A 3 10.35 -15.98 2.47
N ASP A 4 11.00 -16.35 3.58
CA ASP A 4 10.76 -15.75 4.90
C ASP A 4 11.15 -14.27 4.95
N LEU A 5 12.18 -13.87 4.19
CA LEU A 5 12.60 -12.48 4.11
C LEU A 5 11.54 -11.62 3.42
N TYR A 6 10.95 -12.12 2.31
CA TYR A 6 9.85 -11.43 1.62
C TYR A 6 8.61 -11.31 2.50
N LEU A 7 8.25 -12.38 3.23
CA LEU A 7 7.13 -12.35 4.17
C LEU A 7 7.35 -11.32 5.28
N LYS A 8 8.52 -11.34 5.93
CA LYS A 8 8.87 -10.35 6.96
C LYS A 8 8.85 -8.92 6.41
N GLY A 9 9.34 -8.72 5.19
CA GLY A 9 9.28 -7.42 4.50
C GLY A 9 7.85 -6.94 4.26
N MET A 10 6.97 -7.82 3.76
CA MET A 10 5.54 -7.50 3.58
C MET A 10 4.86 -7.12 4.89
N VAL A 11 5.11 -7.89 5.96
CA VAL A 11 4.57 -7.61 7.30
C VAL A 11 5.07 -6.26 7.81
N LEU A 12 6.38 -5.99 7.69
CA LEU A 12 6.97 -4.73 8.14
C LEU A 12 6.38 -3.51 7.41
N ILE A 13 6.24 -3.59 6.08
CA ILE A 13 5.62 -2.51 5.29
C ILE A 13 4.18 -2.25 5.75
N ARG A 14 3.40 -3.29 6.06
CA ARG A 14 2.04 -3.12 6.60
C ARG A 14 2.02 -2.48 7.98
N LEU A 15 2.92 -2.88 8.87
CA LEU A 15 3.03 -2.27 10.20
C LEU A 15 3.37 -0.78 10.10
N ILE A 16 4.29 -0.41 9.20
CA ILE A 16 4.65 0.99 8.93
C ILE A 16 3.43 1.74 8.37
N SER A 17 2.75 1.20 7.36
CA SER A 17 1.56 1.83 6.77
C SER A 17 0.44 2.03 7.80
N ALA A 18 0.16 1.01 8.61
CA ALA A 18 -0.86 1.08 9.67
C ALA A 18 -0.50 2.15 10.72
N SER A 19 0.79 2.30 11.04
CA SER A 19 1.26 3.35 11.95
C SER A 19 1.09 4.75 11.36
N ILE A 20 1.30 4.91 10.05
CA ILE A 20 1.06 6.17 9.34
C ILE A 20 -0.43 6.52 9.36
N GLU A 21 -1.32 5.56 9.06
CA GLU A 21 -2.77 5.77 9.13
C GLU A 21 -3.23 6.10 10.55
N LEU A 22 -2.74 5.37 11.55
CA LEU A 22 -3.04 5.63 12.95
C LEU A 22 -2.59 7.04 13.35
N THR A 23 -1.39 7.45 12.95
CA THR A 23 -0.87 8.80 13.21
C THR A 23 -1.75 9.87 12.54
N GLY A 24 -2.17 9.63 11.30
CA GLY A 24 -3.11 10.51 10.60
C GLY A 24 -4.43 10.65 11.36
N ALA A 25 -5.01 9.53 11.83
CA ALA A 25 -6.23 9.53 12.63
C ALA A 25 -6.03 10.28 13.97
N LEU A 26 -4.89 10.11 14.63
CA LEU A 26 -4.55 10.85 15.85
C LEU A 26 -4.42 12.36 15.59
N PHE A 27 -3.87 12.78 14.45
CA PHE A 27 -3.87 14.20 14.06
C PHE A 27 -5.26 14.73 13.74
N MET A 28 -6.12 13.95 13.05
CA MET A 28 -7.52 14.34 12.86
C MET A 28 -8.23 14.55 14.20
N TRP A 29 -8.01 13.63 15.14
CA TRP A 29 -8.53 13.74 16.50
C TRP A 29 -7.93 14.92 17.26
N HIS A 30 -6.65 15.23 17.08
CA HIS A 30 -6.03 16.36 17.77
C HIS A 30 -6.57 17.72 17.26
N TYR A 31 -6.71 17.88 15.95
CA TYR A 31 -7.13 19.15 15.35
C TYR A 31 -8.63 19.41 15.37
N GLN A 32 -9.48 18.36 15.51
CA GLN A 32 -10.95 18.47 15.60
C GLN A 32 -11.57 19.35 14.51
N ARG A 33 -11.00 19.30 13.29
CA ARG A 33 -11.36 20.18 12.18
C ARG A 33 -11.56 19.37 10.91
N LEU A 34 -12.73 19.51 10.30
CA LEU A 34 -13.10 18.76 9.09
C LEU A 34 -12.16 19.07 7.92
N ASP A 35 -11.80 20.34 7.73
CA ASP A 35 -10.90 20.76 6.64
C ASP A 35 -9.50 20.16 6.78
N MET A 36 -9.00 20.06 8.03
CA MET A 36 -7.74 19.38 8.32
C MET A 36 -7.85 17.88 8.09
N ALA A 37 -8.96 17.25 8.48
CA ALA A 37 -9.17 15.82 8.26
C ALA A 37 -9.23 15.45 6.78
N VAL A 38 -9.90 16.26 5.95
CA VAL A 38 -9.92 16.08 4.49
C VAL A 38 -8.52 16.21 3.90
N ARG A 39 -7.71 17.17 4.35
CA ARG A 39 -6.31 17.31 3.90
C ARG A 39 -5.47 16.09 4.28
N ILE A 40 -5.56 15.62 5.52
CA ILE A 40 -4.83 14.43 5.99
C ILE A 40 -5.23 13.21 5.17
N ASN A 41 -6.54 13.00 4.95
CA ASN A 41 -7.04 11.91 4.10
C ASN A 41 -6.55 12.04 2.65
N GLY A 42 -6.42 13.25 2.11
CA GLY A 42 -5.82 13.48 0.80
C GLY A 42 -4.38 12.97 0.72
N PHE A 43 -3.56 13.21 1.76
CA PHE A 43 -2.21 12.68 1.84
C PHE A 43 -2.19 11.14 2.04
N LEU A 44 -3.02 10.61 2.93
CA LEU A 44 -3.11 9.17 3.18
C LEU A 44 -3.65 8.40 1.97
N GLY A 45 -4.51 9.01 1.17
CA GLY A 45 -5.09 8.41 -0.04
C GLY A 45 -4.04 8.03 -1.08
N LEU A 46 -2.88 8.68 -1.09
CA LEU A 46 -1.72 8.29 -1.92
C LEU A 46 -0.87 7.19 -1.28
N ALA A 47 -0.81 7.14 0.06
CA ALA A 47 -0.03 6.13 0.78
C ALA A 47 -0.59 4.71 0.55
N GLY A 48 -1.92 4.56 0.52
CA GLY A 48 -2.59 3.28 0.31
C GLY A 48 -2.14 2.56 -0.98
N PRO A 49 -2.30 3.18 -2.17
CA PRO A 49 -1.84 2.61 -3.43
C PRO A 49 -0.34 2.27 -3.46
N ILE A 50 0.51 3.11 -2.87
CA ILE A 50 1.97 2.90 -2.83
C ILE A 50 2.31 1.67 -1.98
N VAL A 51 1.74 1.58 -0.79
CA VAL A 51 1.95 0.46 0.16
C VAL A 51 1.43 -0.84 -0.44
N LEU A 52 0.21 -0.84 -0.99
CA LEU A 52 -0.39 -2.02 -1.62
C LEU A 52 0.49 -2.51 -2.77
N THR A 53 0.88 -1.62 -3.68
CA THR A 53 1.74 -1.96 -4.83
C THR A 53 3.09 -2.53 -4.36
N SER A 54 3.72 -1.89 -3.38
CA SER A 54 5.03 -2.34 -2.85
C SER A 54 4.96 -3.73 -2.22
N THR A 55 3.94 -3.98 -1.39
CA THR A 55 3.75 -5.30 -0.76
C THR A 55 3.41 -6.38 -1.79
N MET A 56 2.59 -6.07 -2.79
CA MET A 56 2.26 -7.00 -3.87
C MET A 56 3.49 -7.34 -4.72
N LEU A 57 4.32 -6.35 -5.08
CA LEU A 57 5.56 -6.60 -5.82
C LEU A 57 6.54 -7.47 -5.02
N LEU A 58 6.69 -7.23 -3.71
CA LEU A 58 7.50 -8.07 -2.84
C LEU A 58 6.95 -9.50 -2.72
N GLY A 59 5.64 -9.64 -2.58
CA GLY A 59 4.98 -10.95 -2.53
C GLY A 59 5.18 -11.74 -3.81
N ILE A 60 4.97 -11.09 -4.98
CA ILE A 60 5.25 -11.70 -6.27
C ILE A 60 6.73 -12.06 -6.37
N ALA A 61 7.66 -11.16 -6.05
CA ALA A 61 9.09 -11.45 -6.12
C ALA A 61 9.50 -12.67 -5.29
N GLY A 62 8.93 -12.82 -4.08
CA GLY A 62 9.13 -14.00 -3.25
C GLY A 62 8.54 -15.29 -3.83
N LEU A 63 7.45 -15.17 -4.59
CA LEU A 63 6.83 -16.27 -5.32
C LEU A 63 7.46 -16.51 -6.70
N THR A 64 8.19 -15.57 -7.31
CA THR A 64 8.84 -15.75 -8.63
C THR A 64 10.06 -16.68 -8.52
N ALA A 65 10.62 -16.86 -7.33
CA ALA A 65 11.49 -18.00 -7.01
C ALA A 65 10.81 -19.37 -7.31
N SER A 66 9.48 -19.37 -7.40
CA SER A 66 8.60 -20.47 -7.78
C SER A 66 7.74 -20.07 -9.01
N ASN A 67 8.33 -19.89 -10.19
CA ASN A 67 7.67 -19.87 -11.51
C ASN A 67 6.27 -19.20 -11.58
N ILE A 68 6.17 -17.89 -11.33
CA ILE A 68 4.92 -17.15 -11.60
C ILE A 68 4.78 -16.87 -13.11
N SER A 69 3.61 -17.18 -13.66
CA SER A 69 3.21 -16.77 -15.03
C SER A 69 3.15 -15.25 -15.17
N PHE A 70 3.80 -14.70 -16.21
CA PHE A 70 3.82 -13.28 -16.56
C PHE A 70 2.42 -12.65 -16.67
N SER A 71 1.41 -13.46 -17.02
CA SER A 71 0.00 -13.02 -17.05
C SER A 71 -0.53 -12.53 -15.70
N LYS A 72 -0.11 -13.13 -14.58
CA LYS A 72 -0.54 -12.71 -13.24
C LYS A 72 0.03 -11.34 -12.88
N ILE A 73 1.28 -11.08 -13.28
CA ILE A 73 1.95 -9.79 -13.05
C ILE A 73 1.24 -8.68 -13.82
N ALA A 74 0.86 -8.93 -15.08
CA ALA A 74 0.11 -7.98 -15.90
C ALA A 74 -1.24 -7.58 -15.27
N TRP A 75 -2.01 -8.56 -14.76
CA TRP A 75 -3.29 -8.28 -14.09
C TRP A 75 -3.13 -7.47 -12.80
N ILE A 76 -2.08 -7.72 -12.02
CA ILE A 76 -1.79 -6.97 -10.81
C ILE A 76 -1.40 -5.52 -11.15
N GLY A 77 -0.55 -5.31 -12.16
CA GLY A 77 -0.22 -3.99 -12.66
C GLY A 77 -1.45 -3.22 -13.16
N ALA A 78 -2.36 -3.89 -13.87
CA ALA A 78 -3.61 -3.29 -14.32
C ALA A 78 -4.50 -2.83 -13.14
N GLY A 79 -4.61 -3.65 -12.09
CA GLY A 79 -5.34 -3.28 -10.87
C GLY A 79 -4.77 -2.03 -10.18
N VAL A 80 -3.44 -1.92 -10.11
CA VAL A 80 -2.78 -0.72 -9.56
C VAL A 80 -3.10 0.53 -10.40
N VAL A 81 -3.02 0.43 -11.73
CA VAL A 81 -3.38 1.53 -12.63
C VAL A 81 -4.83 1.95 -12.46
N MET A 82 -5.76 1.00 -12.32
CA MET A 82 -7.17 1.29 -12.08
C MET A 82 -7.42 2.02 -10.75
N ILE A 83 -6.74 1.62 -9.67
CA ILE A 83 -6.81 2.30 -8.37
C ILE A 83 -6.31 3.74 -8.50
N LEU A 84 -5.14 3.94 -9.13
CA LEU A 84 -4.57 5.27 -9.32
C LEU A 84 -5.48 6.14 -10.20
N TRP A 85 -5.99 5.59 -11.30
CA TRP A 85 -6.93 6.29 -12.18
C TRP A 85 -8.20 6.71 -11.44
N GLY A 86 -8.79 5.81 -10.62
CA GLY A 86 -9.96 6.14 -9.79
C GLY A 86 -9.71 7.20 -8.72
N THR A 87 -8.45 7.45 -8.32
CA THR A 87 -8.10 8.58 -7.44
C THR A 87 -7.84 9.89 -8.18
N THR A 88 -7.79 9.85 -9.52
CA THR A 88 -7.48 10.99 -10.37
C THR A 88 -8.78 11.68 -10.81
N ARG A 89 -9.35 12.49 -9.91
CA ARG A 89 -10.53 13.38 -10.09
C ARG A 89 -11.78 12.78 -10.73
#